data_AF-F6DBB8-F1
#
_entry.id   AF-F6DBB8-F1
#
_cell.length_a   1.000
_cell.length_b   1.000
_cell.length_c   1.000
_cell.angle_alpha   90.00
_cell.angle_beta   90.00
_cell.angle_gamma   90.00
#
_symmetry.space_group_name_H-M   'P 1'
#
loop_
_entity.id
_entity.type
_entity.pdbx_description
1 polymer ?
#
loop_
_entity_poly.entity_id
_entity_poly.type
_entity_poly.pdbx_seq_one_letter_code
_entity_poly.pdbx_strand_id
1 'polypeptide(L)'
;MKKLLVGATVLATLTLAACNHNQAMSTDEYATLVAEAQEKQAKSHELGNVWQQRNMKLPYVDHYLAEAEKARQESIRLAREAVKSANAQIEQSKYAAELRPGWYRD
;
A
#
# COMPACT_ATOMS: atom_id res chain seq x y z
N MET A 1 -25.63 -18.98 -42.78
CA MET A 1 -26.62 -18.93 -41.68
C MET A 1 -25.97 -19.46 -40.41
N LYS A 2 -26.08 -18.70 -39.32
CA LYS A 2 -26.00 -19.08 -37.88
C LYS A 2 -24.65 -19.68 -37.42
N LYS A 3 -23.81 -18.92 -36.70
CA LYS A 3 -23.79 -18.74 -35.22
C LYS A 3 -23.75 -20.12 -34.53
N LEU A 4 -22.76 -20.43 -33.68
CA LEU A 4 -22.72 -19.96 -32.30
C LEU A 4 -21.30 -20.07 -31.69
N LEU A 5 -21.03 -19.10 -30.83
CA LEU A 5 -19.86 -18.93 -29.98
C LEU A 5 -19.59 -20.18 -29.12
N VAL A 6 -18.37 -20.72 -29.23
CA VAL A 6 -17.84 -21.67 -28.24
C VAL A 6 -17.51 -20.84 -26.99
N GLY A 7 -18.32 -21.04 -25.95
CA GLY A 7 -18.23 -20.30 -24.69
C GLY A 7 -16.88 -20.49 -24.02
N ALA A 8 -16.10 -19.40 -23.95
CA ALA A 8 -14.98 -19.27 -23.02
C ALA A 8 -15.52 -19.00 -21.61
N THR A 9 -16.06 -20.03 -20.96
CA THR A 9 -16.43 -19.99 -19.53
C THR A 9 -15.30 -20.54 -18.67
N VAL A 10 -14.15 -19.88 -18.67
CA VAL A 10 -13.16 -19.97 -17.58
C VAL A 10 -12.39 -18.66 -17.63
N LEU A 11 -12.62 -17.73 -16.68
CA LEU A 11 -11.66 -16.69 -16.26
C LEU A 11 -12.22 -15.70 -15.21
N ALA A 12 -13.23 -16.09 -14.42
CA ALA A 12 -13.70 -15.25 -13.31
C ALA A 12 -13.05 -15.59 -11.94
N THR A 13 -12.15 -16.59 -11.87
CA THR A 13 -11.53 -17.02 -10.60
C THR A 13 -10.11 -16.49 -10.38
N LEU A 14 -9.48 -15.88 -11.39
CA LEU A 14 -8.09 -15.38 -11.26
C LEU A 14 -7.99 -13.95 -10.71
N THR A 15 -9.09 -13.20 -10.62
CA THR A 15 -9.06 -11.82 -10.10
C THR A 15 -9.22 -11.73 -8.58
N LEU A 16 -9.70 -12.79 -7.91
CA LEU A 16 -9.82 -12.83 -6.44
C LEU A 16 -8.55 -13.32 -5.73
N ALA A 17 -7.64 -14.00 -6.43
CA ALA A 17 -6.34 -14.40 -5.88
C ALA A 17 -5.31 -13.25 -5.86
N ALA A 18 -5.53 -12.19 -6.64
CA ALA A 18 -4.62 -11.04 -6.71
C ALA A 18 -4.75 -10.08 -5.52
N CYS A 19 -5.90 -10.08 -4.81
CA CYS A 19 -6.05 -9.30 -3.58
C CYS A 19 -5.51 -10.03 -2.34
N ASN A 20 -5.31 -11.36 -2.41
CA ASN A 20 -4.91 -12.18 -1.25
C ASN A 20 -3.38 -12.34 -1.11
N HIS A 21 -2.60 -11.85 -2.08
CA HIS A 21 -1.12 -11.89 -2.02
C HIS A 21 -0.49 -10.66 -1.37
N ASN A 22 -1.28 -9.62 -1.05
CA ASN A 22 -0.84 -8.53 -0.19
C ASN A 22 -1.28 -8.82 1.24
N GLN A 23 -0.86 -9.95 1.80
CA GLN A 23 -0.90 -10.09 3.25
C GLN A 23 -0.11 -8.92 3.80
N ALA A 24 -0.77 -8.07 4.59
CA ALA A 24 -0.11 -6.99 5.28
C ALA A 24 0.98 -7.63 6.16
N MET A 25 2.23 -7.50 5.73
CA MET A 25 3.37 -7.90 6.55
C MET A 25 3.20 -7.20 7.89
N SER A 26 3.36 -7.94 8.99
CA SER A 26 3.26 -7.33 10.31
C SER A 26 4.31 -6.23 10.40
N THR A 27 4.03 -5.16 11.16
CA THR A 27 4.97 -4.05 11.35
C THR A 27 6.34 -4.52 11.86
N ASP A 28 6.38 -5.67 12.56
CA ASP A 28 7.61 -6.31 13.04
C ASP A 28 8.49 -6.86 11.91
N GLU A 29 7.88 -7.35 10.83
CA GLU A 29 8.63 -7.95 9.71
C GLU A 29 9.39 -6.90 8.91
N TYR A 30 8.80 -5.73 8.67
CA TYR A 30 9.47 -4.62 7.99
C TYR A 30 10.72 -4.16 8.76
N ALA A 31 10.58 -3.90 10.06
CA ALA A 31 11.69 -3.44 10.89
C ALA A 31 12.82 -4.47 10.94
N THR A 32 12.47 -5.75 11.02
CA THR A 32 13.43 -6.86 11.02
C THR A 32 14.21 -6.91 9.70
N LEU A 33 13.54 -6.81 8.56
CA LEU A 33 14.20 -6.82 7.24
C LEU A 33 15.09 -5.60 7.01
N VAL A 34 14.66 -4.41 7.45
CA VAL A 34 15.49 -3.20 7.38
C VAL A 34 16.76 -3.36 8.21
N ALA A 35 16.64 -3.86 9.45
CA ALA A 35 17.79 -4.09 10.31
C ALA A 35 18.76 -5.12 9.71
N GLU A 36 18.24 -6.24 9.21
CA GLU A 36 19.05 -7.28 8.55
C GLU A 36 19.79 -6.74 7.32
N ALA A 37 19.10 -5.94 6.48
CA ALA A 37 19.72 -5.32 5.31
C ALA A 37 20.82 -4.33 5.69
N GLN A 38 20.61 -3.51 6.72
CA GLN A 38 21.60 -2.56 7.23
C GLN A 38 22.83 -3.28 7.80
N GLU A 39 22.64 -4.35 8.57
CA GLU A 39 23.73 -5.17 9.11
C GLU A 39 24.58 -5.77 7.97
N LYS A 40 23.93 -6.41 6.99
CA LYS A 40 24.64 -7.01 5.84
C LYS A 40 25.33 -5.96 4.97
N GLN A 41 24.73 -4.78 4.82
CA GLN A 41 25.35 -3.68 4.09
C GLN A 41 26.57 -3.15 4.83
N ALA A 42 26.50 -2.96 6.15
CA ALA A 42 27.65 -2.59 6.97
C ALA A 42 28.79 -3.61 6.81
N LYS A 43 28.48 -4.91 6.81
CA LYS A 43 29.48 -5.94 6.54
C LYS A 43 30.09 -5.84 5.13
N SER A 44 29.28 -5.53 4.13
CA SER A 44 29.74 -5.33 2.75
C SER A 44 30.67 -4.11 2.63
N HIS A 45 30.43 -3.05 3.40
CA HIS A 45 31.35 -1.91 3.52
C HIS A 45 32.69 -2.30 4.14
N GLU A 46 32.68 -3.07 5.25
CA GLU A 46 33.91 -3.57 5.88
C GLU A 46 34.77 -4.41 4.92
N LEU A 47 34.11 -5.20 4.07
CA LEU A 47 34.76 -6.07 3.08
C LEU A 47 35.11 -5.36 1.77
N GLY A 48 34.78 -4.07 1.62
CA GLY A 48 35.02 -3.31 0.39
C GLY A 48 34.22 -3.79 -0.83
N ASN A 49 33.12 -4.53 -0.62
CA ASN A 49 32.32 -5.15 -1.67
C ASN A 49 30.93 -4.51 -1.76
N VAL A 50 30.88 -3.21 -2.05
CA VAL A 50 29.62 -2.45 -2.14
C VAL A 50 29.20 -2.34 -3.60
N TRP A 51 28.01 -2.87 -3.90
CA TRP A 51 27.52 -2.95 -5.27
C TRP A 51 26.70 -1.70 -5.62
N GLN A 52 27.03 -1.09 -6.76
CA GLN A 52 26.36 0.09 -7.28
C GLN A 52 26.44 0.10 -8.81
N GLN A 53 25.34 0.40 -9.50
CA GLN A 53 25.41 0.68 -10.94
C GLN A 53 26.00 2.06 -11.19
N ARG A 54 26.74 2.21 -12.30
CA ARG A 54 27.41 3.46 -12.68
C ARG A 54 26.52 4.71 -12.62
N ASN A 55 25.23 4.59 -12.94
CA ASN A 55 24.29 5.71 -13.01
C ASN A 55 23.37 5.82 -11.78
N MET A 56 23.49 4.92 -10.80
CA MET A 56 22.72 5.01 -9.56
C MET A 56 23.36 6.02 -8.61
N LYS A 57 22.53 6.79 -7.90
CA LYS A 57 22.99 7.76 -6.89
C LYS A 57 23.41 7.09 -5.57
N LEU A 58 22.85 5.91 -5.28
CA LEU A 58 23.08 5.15 -4.07
C LEU A 58 23.49 3.71 -4.43
N PRO A 59 24.26 3.02 -3.58
CA PRO A 59 24.41 1.58 -3.63
C PRO A 59 23.06 0.86 -3.63
N TYR A 60 23.02 -0.37 -4.15
CA TYR A 60 21.76 -1.10 -4.31
C TYR A 60 20.97 -1.23 -3.00
N VAL A 61 21.63 -1.62 -1.90
CA VAL A 61 20.93 -1.82 -0.62
C VAL A 61 20.35 -0.50 -0.11
N ASP A 62 21.15 0.57 -0.09
CA ASP A 62 20.71 1.90 0.36
C ASP A 62 19.59 2.46 -0.53
N HIS A 63 19.65 2.21 -1.83
CA HIS A 63 18.61 2.59 -2.78
C HIS A 63 17.27 1.92 -2.42
N TYR A 64 17.26 0.59 -2.25
CA TYR A 64 16.03 -0.13 -1.93
C TYR A 64 15.51 0.18 -0.52
N LEU A 65 16.39 0.41 0.45
CA LEU A 65 15.97 0.91 1.77
C LEU A 65 15.28 2.28 1.67
N ALA A 66 15.79 3.18 0.84
CA ALA A 66 15.16 4.48 0.60
C ALA A 66 13.81 4.36 -0.11
N GLU A 67 13.69 3.47 -1.11
CA GLU A 67 12.41 3.20 -1.78
C GLU A 67 11.39 2.58 -0.82
N ALA A 68 11.80 1.64 0.02
CA ALA A 68 10.94 1.01 1.02
C ALA A 68 10.40 2.02 2.04
N GLU A 69 11.26 2.91 2.55
CA GLU A 69 10.83 3.97 3.47
C GLU A 69 9.87 4.96 2.80
N LYS A 70 10.13 5.32 1.53
CA LYS A 70 9.19 6.16 0.76
C LYS A 70 7.83 5.50 0.60
N ALA A 71 7.80 4.20 0.29
CA ALA A 71 6.56 3.44 0.18
C ALA A 71 5.81 3.38 1.53
N ARG A 72 6.54 3.20 2.64
CA ARG A 72 5.98 3.23 3.99
C ARG A 72 5.33 4.58 4.32
N GLN A 73 6.02 5.69 4.02
CA GLN A 73 5.48 7.03 4.24
C GLN A 73 4.21 7.29 3.42
N GLU A 74 4.18 6.82 2.17
CA GLU A 74 3.01 6.94 1.31
C GLU A 74 1.83 6.12 1.84
N SER A 75 2.08 4.90 2.33
CA SER A 75 1.06 4.07 2.99
C SER A 75 0.45 4.80 4.20
N ILE A 76 1.28 5.41 5.05
CA ILE A 76 0.82 6.20 6.20
C ILE A 76 -0.02 7.41 5.74
N ARG A 77 0.41 8.12 4.68
CA ARG A 77 -0.34 9.25 4.13
C ARG A 77 -1.72 8.82 3.66
N LEU A 78 -1.82 7.73 2.90
CA LEU A 78 -3.08 7.19 2.41
C LEU A 78 -3.99 6.72 3.55
N ALA A 79 -3.44 6.07 4.58
CA ALA A 79 -4.20 5.67 5.75
C ALA A 79 -4.81 6.88 6.48
N ARG A 80 -4.08 8.00 6.59
CA ARG A 80 -4.61 9.25 7.17
C ARG A 80 -5.76 9.83 6.35
N GLU A 81 -5.65 9.83 5.02
CA GLU A 81 -6.74 10.29 4.14
C GLU A 81 -7.99 9.40 4.26
N ALA A 82 -7.80 8.09 4.45
CA ALA A 82 -8.90 7.17 4.70
C ALA A 82 -9.63 7.50 6.02
N VAL A 83 -8.88 7.73 7.11
CA VAL A 83 -9.46 8.15 8.41
C VAL A 83 -10.20 9.48 8.29
N LYS A 84 -9.60 10.46 7.63
CA LYS A 84 -10.23 11.78 7.39
C LYS A 84 -11.55 11.63 6.63
N SER A 85 -11.56 10.80 5.58
CA SER A 85 -12.75 10.56 4.78
C SER A 85 -13.85 9.86 5.58
N ALA A 86 -13.49 8.86 6.40
CA ALA A 86 -14.43 8.18 7.28
C ALA A 86 -15.05 9.14 8.30
N ASN A 87 -14.25 10.02 8.90
CA ASN A 87 -14.76 11.05 9.82
C ASN A 87 -15.73 12.00 9.11
N ALA A 88 -15.42 12.43 7.89
CA ALA A 88 -16.31 13.29 7.11
C ALA A 88 -17.67 12.60 6.84
N GLN A 89 -17.67 11.30 6.55
CA GLN A 89 -18.90 10.52 6.37
C GLN A 89 -19.73 10.44 7.65
N ILE A 90 -19.08 10.24 8.80
CA ILE A 90 -19.75 10.23 10.10
C ILE A 90 -20.41 11.58 10.37
N GLU A 91 -19.68 12.68 10.20
CA GLU A 91 -20.21 14.03 10.44
C GLU A 91 -21.35 14.38 9.48
N GLN A 92 -21.23 14.02 8.20
CA GLN A 92 -22.32 14.19 7.24
C GLN A 92 -23.58 13.40 7.65
N SER A 93 -23.41 12.18 8.17
CA SER A 93 -24.52 11.35 8.63
C SER A 93 -25.19 11.95 9.86
N LYS A 94 -24.42 12.48 10.82
CA LYS A 94 -24.96 13.18 12.00
C LYS A 94 -25.75 14.42 11.60
N TYR A 95 -25.17 15.26 10.73
CA TYR A 95 -25.85 16.44 10.21
C TYR A 95 -27.17 16.07 9.53
N ALA A 96 -27.17 15.04 8.68
CA ALA A 96 -28.38 14.57 8.01
C ALA A 96 -29.45 14.07 8.97
N ALA A 97 -29.08 13.44 10.09
CA ALA A 97 -30.03 12.97 11.10
C ALA A 97 -30.73 14.12 11.86
N GLU A 98 -30.05 15.27 11.99
CA GLU A 98 -30.58 16.46 12.67
C GLU A 98 -31.35 17.40 11.72
N LEU A 99 -31.31 17.16 10.41
CA LEU A 99 -32.05 17.95 9.43
C LEU A 99 -33.56 17.78 9.64
N ARG A 100 -34.22 18.91 9.93
CA ARG A 100 -35.68 19.02 9.89
C ARG A 100 -36.12 19.93 8.75
N PRO A 101 -37.29 19.70 8.15
CA PRO A 101 -37.84 20.61 7.16
C PRO A 101 -37.97 22.02 7.76
N GLY A 102 -37.63 23.06 7.01
CA GLY A 102 -37.63 24.44 7.54
C GLY A 102 -39.00 24.97 8.02
N TRP A 103 -40.09 24.24 7.72
CA TRP A 103 -41.44 24.53 8.21
C TRP A 103 -41.79 23.80 9.52
N TYR A 104 -40.95 22.89 10.00
CA TYR A 104 -41.13 22.17 11.26
C TYR A 104 -40.56 23.02 12.41
N ARG A 105 -41.45 23.59 13.24
CA ARG A 105 -41.11 24.33 14.47
C ARG A 105 -41.52 23.50 15.69
N ASP A 106 -40.62 23.40 16.66
CA ASP A 106 -40.90 22.81 17.99
C ASP A 106 -41.86 23.68 18.81
#